data_AF-A0A2U2DTW6-F1
#
_entry.id   AF-A0A2U2DTW6-F1
#
_cell.length_a   1.000
_cell.length_b   1.000
_cell.length_c   1.000
_cell.angle_alpha   90.00
_cell.angle_beta   90.00
_cell.angle_gamma   90.00
#
_symmetry.space_group_name_H-M   'P 1'
#
loop_
_entity.id
_entity.type
_entity.pdbx_description
1 polymer ?
#
loop_
_entity_poly.entity_id
_entity_poly.type
_entity_poly.pdbx_seq_one_letter_code
_entity_poly.pdbx_strand_id
1 'polypeptide(L)'
;MLSPEVARSIDRIAKAHGYDPAALKAVVEVESAGKVFANVKGRDEPLIRYEGHYFYKLVHPMMRDKAVREGLASPKAGGVKNPSNQAARWDLLERAAALDKQAAYESASWGAGQVMGSHWKKLGYSSVVDMVETARSGIEGQVELMVRFIKAFNLSGALLRKDWAGFARGYNGPAYKTNAYDTKMKAAYERYAKGTSPITFNPSAGMLRLGSKGQGVREVQVLLTRAGFPTAVDGDFGTGTDTALRRFQGANSLTADGVAGPETMRKLKEFQASPEEKPGALPVSQVPEVKDAAKSLAPLALVTAARDQIAEMAAYVTGINTETANTVANSMLAVSGAIGTGLAIYAIYGWWKSKRTVEQA
;
A
#
# COMPACT_ATOMS: atom_id res chain seq x y z
N MET A 1 -14.45 -3.38 11.40
CA MET A 1 -14.05 -2.32 10.45
C MET A 1 -12.54 -2.25 10.39
N LEU A 2 -12.02 -1.97 9.20
CA LEU A 2 -10.57 -1.84 8.95
C LEU A 2 -10.01 -0.58 9.62
N SER A 3 -8.73 -0.62 9.99
CA SER A 3 -8.05 0.59 10.44
C SER A 3 -7.97 1.62 9.29
N PRO A 4 -7.90 2.93 9.58
CA PRO A 4 -7.83 3.95 8.54
C PRO A 4 -6.64 3.77 7.59
N GLU A 5 -5.50 3.31 8.09
CA GLU A 5 -4.29 3.06 7.30
C GLU A 5 -4.46 1.90 6.33
N VAL A 6 -5.02 0.79 6.80
CA VAL A 6 -5.33 -0.39 5.98
C VAL A 6 -6.35 -0.03 4.91
N ALA A 7 -7.40 0.71 5.28
CA ALA A 7 -8.41 1.19 4.35
C ALA A 7 -7.82 2.07 3.24
N ARG A 8 -6.92 3.01 3.58
CA ARG A 8 -6.24 3.85 2.57
C ARG A 8 -5.37 3.03 1.62
N SER A 9 -4.71 1.99 2.12
CA SER A 9 -3.87 1.13 1.28
C SER A 9 -4.69 0.28 0.31
N ILE A 10 -5.83 -0.26 0.78
CA ILE A 10 -6.80 -0.95 -0.08
C ILE A 10 -7.36 0.01 -1.14
N ASP A 11 -7.66 1.26 -0.78
CA ASP A 11 -8.18 2.26 -1.72
C ASP A 11 -7.21 2.52 -2.89
N ARG A 12 -5.89 2.59 -2.62
CA ARG A 12 -4.88 2.78 -3.67
C ARG A 12 -4.85 1.60 -4.65
N ILE A 13 -4.79 0.37 -4.15
CA ILE A 13 -4.72 -0.83 -5.00
C ILE A 13 -6.03 -1.06 -5.75
N ALA A 14 -7.18 -0.84 -5.09
CA ALA A 14 -8.46 -0.92 -5.75
C ALA A 14 -8.51 -0.03 -7.00
N LYS A 15 -8.14 1.25 -6.84
CA LYS A 15 -8.09 2.22 -7.94
C LYS A 15 -7.08 1.82 -9.02
N ALA A 16 -5.88 1.38 -8.63
CA ALA A 16 -4.85 0.94 -9.58
C ALA A 16 -5.31 -0.23 -10.47
N HIS A 17 -6.24 -1.06 -10.00
CA HIS A 17 -6.81 -2.17 -10.76
C HIS A 17 -8.23 -1.91 -11.29
N GLY A 18 -8.74 -0.69 -11.18
CA GLY A 18 -10.08 -0.33 -11.67
C GLY A 18 -11.23 -0.95 -10.87
N TYR A 19 -11.00 -1.29 -9.60
CA TYR A 19 -12.04 -1.75 -8.68
C TYR A 19 -12.55 -0.62 -7.80
N ASP A 20 -13.82 -0.76 -7.42
CA ASP A 20 -14.44 0.05 -6.37
C ASP A 20 -13.76 -0.22 -5.02
N PRO A 21 -13.18 0.82 -4.37
CA PRO A 21 -12.53 0.67 -3.08
C PRO A 21 -13.42 0.11 -1.98
N ALA A 22 -14.69 0.50 -1.94
CA ALA A 22 -15.64 0.00 -0.93
C ALA A 22 -15.88 -1.50 -1.10
N ALA A 23 -15.85 -1.99 -2.35
CA ALA A 23 -16.01 -3.41 -2.64
C ALA A 23 -14.80 -4.24 -2.16
N LEU A 24 -13.57 -3.82 -2.45
CA LEU A 24 -12.39 -4.56 -1.94
C LEU A 24 -12.28 -4.52 -0.42
N LYS A 25 -12.60 -3.37 0.22
CA LYS A 25 -12.66 -3.27 1.69
C LYS A 25 -13.70 -4.22 2.30
N ALA A 26 -14.85 -4.37 1.65
CA ALA A 26 -15.88 -5.30 2.09
C ALA A 26 -15.41 -6.76 2.06
N VAL A 27 -14.73 -7.16 0.99
CA VAL A 27 -14.16 -8.51 0.88
C VAL A 27 -13.13 -8.73 1.97
N VAL A 28 -12.15 -7.83 2.12
CA VAL A 28 -11.11 -7.95 3.16
C VAL A 28 -11.70 -8.03 4.57
N GLU A 29 -12.66 -7.16 4.90
CA GLU A 29 -13.29 -7.18 6.22
C GLU A 29 -13.97 -8.53 6.52
N VAL A 30 -14.64 -9.12 5.53
CA VAL A 30 -15.36 -10.39 5.71
C VAL A 30 -14.40 -11.57 5.78
N GLU A 31 -13.36 -11.61 4.94
CA GLU A 31 -12.39 -12.71 4.93
C GLU A 31 -11.52 -12.75 6.18
N SER A 32 -11.18 -11.58 6.72
CA SER A 32 -10.16 -11.47 7.78
C SER A 32 -10.69 -10.95 9.12
N ALA A 33 -12.00 -10.70 9.19
CA ALA A 33 -12.62 -9.95 10.29
C ALA A 33 -11.97 -8.57 10.52
N GLY A 34 -11.40 -7.97 9.46
CA GLY A 34 -10.69 -6.70 9.48
C GLY A 34 -9.27 -6.75 10.07
N LYS A 35 -8.78 -7.92 10.45
CA LYS A 35 -7.39 -8.11 10.87
C LYS A 35 -6.53 -8.43 9.65
N VAL A 36 -5.34 -7.85 9.55
CA VAL A 36 -4.49 -8.03 8.35
C VAL A 36 -3.12 -8.63 8.67
N PHE A 37 -2.65 -8.38 9.89
CA PHE A 37 -1.43 -8.97 10.44
C PHE A 37 -1.71 -9.59 11.80
N ALA A 38 -0.84 -10.50 12.18
CA ALA A 38 -0.69 -10.93 13.55
C ALA A 38 0.78 -10.87 13.95
N ASN A 39 1.03 -10.41 15.17
CA ASN A 39 2.37 -10.46 15.72
C ASN A 39 2.72 -11.91 16.09
N VAL A 40 3.76 -12.45 15.46
CA VAL A 40 4.25 -13.81 15.64
C VAL A 40 5.75 -13.74 15.84
N LYS A 41 6.21 -14.14 17.04
CA LYS A 41 7.64 -14.11 17.41
C LYS A 41 8.28 -12.72 17.17
N GLY A 42 7.53 -11.65 17.46
CA GLY A 42 8.00 -10.27 17.30
C GLY A 42 7.94 -9.70 15.88
N ARG A 43 7.40 -10.45 14.91
CA ARG A 43 7.23 -10.00 13.51
C ARG A 43 5.76 -9.92 13.14
N ASP A 44 5.41 -8.95 12.31
CA ASP A 44 4.07 -8.87 11.73
C ASP A 44 3.96 -9.84 10.55
N GLU A 45 3.27 -10.95 10.77
CA GLU A 45 3.06 -11.99 9.76
C GLU A 45 1.63 -11.90 9.20
N PRO A 46 1.40 -12.29 7.93
CA PRO A 46 0.05 -12.39 7.39
C PRO A 46 -0.77 -13.42 8.19
N LEU A 47 -2.08 -13.18 8.25
CA LEU A 47 -2.99 -14.17 8.83
C LEU A 47 -2.98 -15.44 7.98
N ILE A 48 -2.94 -16.59 8.64
CA ILE A 48 -3.02 -17.88 7.97
C ILE A 48 -4.16 -18.76 8.51
N ARG A 49 -4.58 -19.68 7.66
CA ARG A 49 -5.36 -20.86 8.03
C ARG A 49 -4.81 -22.06 7.29
N TYR A 50 -4.49 -23.11 8.03
CA TYR A 50 -3.86 -24.31 7.50
C TYR A 50 -4.90 -25.40 7.21
N GLU A 51 -4.83 -26.00 6.04
CA GLU A 51 -5.76 -27.04 5.58
C GLU A 51 -5.05 -28.40 5.51
N GLY A 52 -5.02 -29.12 6.63
CA GLY A 52 -4.27 -30.40 6.74
C GLY A 52 -4.72 -31.50 5.76
N HIS A 53 -5.90 -31.36 5.16
CA HIS A 53 -6.38 -32.26 4.10
C HIS A 53 -5.83 -31.92 2.70
N TYR A 54 -5.43 -30.67 2.47
CA TYR A 54 -4.60 -30.32 1.32
C TYR A 54 -3.20 -30.88 1.55
N PHE A 55 -2.64 -30.70 2.75
CA PHE A 55 -1.29 -31.18 3.04
C PHE A 55 -1.18 -32.70 2.91
N TYR A 56 -2.18 -33.45 3.38
CA TYR A 56 -2.26 -34.90 3.17
C TYR A 56 -2.11 -35.32 1.70
N LYS A 57 -2.72 -34.55 0.78
CA LYS A 57 -2.69 -34.81 -0.66
C LYS A 57 -1.36 -34.42 -1.30
N LEU A 58 -0.80 -33.29 -0.87
CA LEU A 58 0.35 -32.63 -1.51
C LEU A 58 1.70 -33.07 -0.95
N VAL A 59 1.77 -33.41 0.34
CA VAL A 59 3.03 -33.83 1.00
C VAL A 59 3.63 -35.03 0.29
N HIS A 60 4.96 -35.04 0.15
CA HIS A 60 5.70 -36.16 -0.42
C HIS A 60 5.21 -37.51 0.19
N PRO A 61 4.90 -38.53 -0.63
CA PRO A 61 4.32 -39.79 -0.13
C PRO A 61 5.11 -40.44 1.02
N MET A 62 6.44 -40.38 0.98
CA MET A 62 7.31 -40.91 2.04
C MET A 62 7.15 -40.19 3.39
N MET A 63 6.70 -38.93 3.38
CA MET A 63 6.48 -38.13 4.59
C MET A 63 5.04 -38.17 5.09
N ARG A 64 4.10 -38.70 4.30
CA ARG A 64 2.65 -38.64 4.60
C ARG A 64 2.30 -39.33 5.92
N ASP A 65 2.80 -40.53 6.16
CA ASP A 65 2.50 -41.27 7.40
C ASP A 65 3.08 -40.57 8.62
N LYS A 66 4.28 -39.98 8.48
CA LYS A 66 4.88 -39.15 9.52
C LYS A 66 4.02 -37.91 9.79
N ALA A 67 3.59 -37.21 8.74
CA ALA A 67 2.72 -36.05 8.85
C ALA A 67 1.38 -36.37 9.53
N VAL A 68 0.77 -37.53 9.23
CA VAL A 68 -0.46 -37.99 9.91
C VAL A 68 -0.20 -38.27 11.39
N ARG A 69 0.87 -39.02 11.73
CA ARG A 69 1.23 -39.32 13.12
C ARG A 69 1.51 -38.06 13.94
N GLU A 70 2.11 -37.05 13.32
CA GLU A 70 2.41 -35.76 13.98
C GLU A 70 1.23 -34.80 14.06
N GLY A 71 0.05 -35.19 13.54
CA GLY A 71 -1.15 -34.37 13.53
C GLY A 71 -1.13 -33.22 12.51
N LEU A 72 -0.27 -33.30 11.50
CA LEU A 72 -0.08 -32.28 10.46
C LEU A 72 -0.92 -32.55 9.20
N ALA A 73 -1.33 -33.80 8.98
CA ALA A 73 -2.10 -34.22 7.81
C ALA A 73 -3.32 -35.07 8.20
N SER A 74 -4.42 -34.93 7.45
CA SER A 74 -5.58 -35.82 7.58
C SER A 74 -6.32 -35.93 6.25
N PRO A 75 -6.77 -37.11 5.81
CA PRO A 75 -7.57 -37.22 4.58
C PRO A 75 -8.94 -36.52 4.69
N LYS A 76 -9.41 -36.25 5.91
CA LYS A 76 -10.71 -35.62 6.18
C LYS A 76 -10.55 -34.11 6.35
N ALA A 77 -11.36 -33.32 5.64
CA ALA A 77 -11.46 -31.88 5.85
C ALA A 77 -11.82 -31.56 7.32
N GLY A 78 -11.06 -30.64 7.93
CA GLY A 78 -11.17 -30.33 9.37
C GLY A 78 -10.59 -31.39 10.32
N GLY A 79 -9.97 -32.46 9.81
CA GLY A 79 -9.31 -33.48 10.63
C GLY A 79 -8.08 -32.96 11.37
N VAL A 80 -7.42 -31.93 10.83
CA VAL A 80 -6.40 -31.14 11.55
C VAL A 80 -7.06 -29.85 12.03
N LYS A 81 -7.15 -29.68 13.35
CA LYS A 81 -7.76 -28.48 13.95
C LYS A 81 -6.79 -27.31 13.90
N ASN A 82 -7.24 -26.16 13.39
CA ASN A 82 -6.47 -24.93 13.49
C ASN A 82 -6.49 -24.39 14.92
N PRO A 83 -5.34 -24.03 15.51
CA PRO A 83 -5.30 -23.31 16.77
C PRO A 83 -6.10 -22.00 16.73
N SER A 84 -6.54 -21.54 17.90
CA SER A 84 -7.34 -20.31 18.04
C SER A 84 -6.55 -19.04 17.75
N ASN A 85 -5.24 -19.04 18.02
CA ASN A 85 -4.34 -17.90 17.81
C ASN A 85 -3.40 -18.12 16.61
N GLN A 86 -2.91 -17.01 16.05
CA GLN A 86 -2.07 -17.03 14.85
C GLN A 86 -0.67 -17.58 15.11
N ALA A 87 -0.03 -17.28 16.24
CA ALA A 87 1.30 -17.80 16.55
C ALA A 87 1.34 -19.35 16.51
N ALA A 88 0.36 -20.01 17.14
CA ALA A 88 0.25 -21.46 17.11
C ALA A 88 -0.13 -22.01 15.72
N ARG A 89 -0.86 -21.25 14.87
CA ARG A 89 -1.08 -21.65 13.47
C ARG A 89 0.21 -21.59 12.66
N TRP A 90 1.04 -20.58 12.92
CA TRP A 90 2.36 -20.45 12.31
C TRP A 90 3.29 -21.59 12.75
N ASP A 91 3.30 -21.95 14.03
CA ASP A 91 4.06 -23.12 14.50
C ASP A 91 3.57 -24.43 13.84
N LEU A 92 2.25 -24.59 13.65
CA LEU A 92 1.67 -25.72 12.91
C LEU A 92 2.17 -25.76 11.45
N LEU A 93 2.15 -24.61 10.77
CA LEU A 93 2.63 -24.48 9.40
C LEU A 93 4.15 -24.72 9.30
N GLU A 94 4.94 -24.21 10.22
CA GLU A 94 6.40 -24.40 10.27
C GLU A 94 6.78 -25.87 10.44
N ARG A 95 6.05 -26.61 11.31
CA ARG A 95 6.23 -28.06 11.46
C ARG A 95 5.89 -28.82 10.17
N ALA A 96 4.81 -28.45 9.48
CA ALA A 96 4.48 -29.04 8.18
C ALA A 96 5.56 -28.71 7.12
N ALA A 97 6.04 -27.46 7.11
CA ALA A 97 7.06 -27.00 6.17
C ALA A 97 8.43 -27.66 6.38
N ALA A 98 8.72 -28.12 7.61
CA ALA A 98 9.90 -28.92 7.92
C ALA A 98 9.86 -30.33 7.28
N LEU A 99 8.67 -30.85 6.96
CA LEU A 99 8.52 -32.11 6.21
C LEU A 99 8.50 -31.86 4.70
N ASP A 100 7.75 -30.83 4.27
CA ASP A 100 7.60 -30.46 2.86
C ASP A 100 7.14 -29.00 2.76
N LYS A 101 8.07 -28.08 2.49
CA LYS A 101 7.82 -26.64 2.48
C LYS A 101 6.81 -26.22 1.41
N GLN A 102 6.93 -26.76 0.20
CA GLN A 102 6.04 -26.39 -0.89
C GLN A 102 4.62 -26.87 -0.58
N ALA A 103 4.44 -28.14 -0.24
CA ALA A 103 3.13 -28.69 0.09
C ALA A 103 2.49 -27.95 1.28
N ALA A 104 3.27 -27.60 2.30
CA ALA A 104 2.78 -26.87 3.47
C ALA A 104 2.25 -25.49 3.08
N TYR A 105 2.99 -24.73 2.28
CA TYR A 105 2.58 -23.39 1.86
C TYR A 105 1.40 -23.41 0.89
N GLU A 106 1.32 -24.42 0.02
CA GLU A 106 0.17 -24.65 -0.86
C GLU A 106 -1.10 -25.01 -0.08
N SER A 107 -0.93 -25.57 1.12
CA SER A 107 -2.01 -26.00 2.03
C SER A 107 -2.45 -24.92 3.01
N ALA A 108 -1.99 -23.68 2.89
CA ALA A 108 -2.41 -22.58 3.74
C ALA A 108 -3.07 -21.46 2.94
N SER A 109 -4.06 -20.80 3.53
CA SER A 109 -4.55 -19.49 3.05
C SER A 109 -3.71 -18.36 3.62
N TRP A 110 -3.57 -17.28 2.86
CA TRP A 110 -2.63 -16.20 3.15
C TRP A 110 -3.31 -14.82 3.19
N GLY A 111 -3.03 -14.09 4.27
CA GLY A 111 -3.29 -12.66 4.41
C GLY A 111 -4.76 -12.25 4.49
N ALA A 112 -4.97 -10.96 4.27
CA ALA A 112 -6.24 -10.24 4.32
C ALA A 112 -7.33 -10.84 3.41
N GLY A 113 -6.95 -11.36 2.24
CA GLY A 113 -7.88 -12.02 1.33
C GLY A 113 -8.09 -13.51 1.60
N GLN A 114 -7.34 -14.13 2.52
CA GLN A 114 -7.34 -15.58 2.75
C GLN A 114 -7.15 -16.39 1.44
N VAL A 115 -6.24 -15.95 0.57
CA VAL A 115 -5.99 -16.60 -0.73
C VAL A 115 -5.20 -17.88 -0.52
N MET A 116 -5.72 -19.00 -1.05
CA MET A 116 -5.09 -20.32 -0.88
C MET A 116 -3.78 -20.43 -1.67
N GLY A 117 -2.72 -20.91 -1.02
CA GLY A 117 -1.39 -21.03 -1.60
C GLY A 117 -1.34 -21.95 -2.82
N SER A 118 -2.16 -23.00 -2.87
CA SER A 118 -2.26 -23.93 -4.02
C SER A 118 -2.63 -23.26 -5.35
N HIS A 119 -3.04 -21.99 -5.33
CA HIS A 119 -3.31 -21.23 -6.55
C HIS A 119 -2.11 -20.46 -7.11
N TRP A 120 -0.94 -20.47 -6.45
CA TRP A 120 0.24 -19.66 -6.82
C TRP A 120 0.53 -19.65 -8.33
N LYS A 121 0.51 -20.82 -8.98
CA LYS A 121 0.78 -20.96 -10.43
C LYS A 121 -0.27 -20.26 -11.28
N LYS A 122 -1.55 -20.40 -10.92
CA LYS A 122 -2.67 -19.74 -11.61
C LYS A 122 -2.68 -18.22 -11.37
N LEU A 123 -2.13 -17.77 -10.25
CA LEU A 123 -1.95 -16.35 -9.91
C LEU A 123 -0.68 -15.73 -10.55
N GLY A 124 0.08 -16.52 -11.32
CA GLY A 124 1.24 -16.05 -12.07
C GLY A 124 2.52 -15.92 -11.25
N TYR A 125 2.64 -16.61 -10.12
CA TYR A 125 3.89 -16.69 -9.37
C TYR A 125 4.78 -17.81 -9.91
N SER A 126 6.10 -17.66 -9.77
CA SER A 126 7.10 -18.69 -10.11
C SER A 126 7.14 -19.84 -9.10
N SER A 127 6.78 -19.56 -7.85
CA SER A 127 6.66 -20.55 -6.79
C SER A 127 5.64 -20.11 -5.73
N VAL A 128 5.21 -21.05 -4.89
CA VAL A 128 4.39 -20.72 -3.71
C VAL A 128 5.17 -19.85 -2.71
N VAL A 129 6.51 -19.96 -2.67
CA VAL A 129 7.34 -19.12 -1.79
C VAL A 129 7.26 -17.66 -2.21
N ASP A 130 7.32 -17.37 -3.52
CA ASP A 130 7.22 -15.99 -4.03
C ASP A 130 5.84 -15.37 -3.74
N MET A 131 4.78 -16.18 -3.80
CA MET A 131 3.44 -15.76 -3.40
C MET A 131 3.39 -15.41 -1.90
N VAL A 132 4.05 -16.20 -1.05
CA VAL A 132 4.12 -15.97 0.39
C VAL A 132 4.94 -14.72 0.73
N GLU A 133 6.07 -14.51 0.06
CA GLU A 133 6.87 -13.29 0.23
C GLU A 133 6.10 -12.04 -0.22
N THR A 134 5.26 -12.15 -1.25
CA THR A 134 4.33 -11.07 -1.60
C THR A 134 3.31 -10.84 -0.49
N ALA A 135 2.74 -11.88 0.13
CA ALA A 135 1.84 -11.70 1.26
C ALA A 135 2.53 -11.05 2.49
N ARG A 136 3.83 -11.30 2.67
CA ARG A 136 4.66 -10.72 3.73
C ARG A 136 5.13 -9.29 3.46
N SER A 137 5.09 -8.83 2.21
CA SER A 137 5.52 -7.48 1.85
C SER A 137 4.64 -6.37 2.43
N GLY A 138 3.48 -6.73 3.00
CA GLY A 138 2.57 -5.83 3.69
C GLY A 138 1.14 -5.96 3.19
N ILE A 139 0.28 -5.02 3.60
CA ILE A 139 -1.15 -5.04 3.23
C ILE A 139 -1.33 -4.94 1.72
N GLU A 140 -0.45 -4.20 1.05
CA GLU A 140 -0.49 -4.03 -0.39
C GLU A 140 -0.30 -5.36 -1.13
N GLY A 141 0.71 -6.15 -0.71
CA GLY A 141 0.93 -7.48 -1.27
C GLY A 141 -0.20 -8.47 -0.96
N GLN A 142 -0.79 -8.42 0.24
CA GLN A 142 -1.94 -9.25 0.57
C GLN A 142 -3.19 -8.94 -0.28
N VAL A 143 -3.42 -7.66 -0.59
CA VAL A 143 -4.52 -7.24 -1.46
C VAL A 143 -4.21 -7.54 -2.93
N GLU A 144 -2.95 -7.48 -3.35
CA GLU A 144 -2.50 -7.91 -4.69
C GLU A 144 -2.80 -9.39 -4.92
N LEU A 145 -2.50 -10.26 -3.94
CA LEU A 145 -2.89 -11.69 -3.99
C LEU A 145 -4.39 -11.86 -4.23
N MET A 146 -5.21 -11.11 -3.48
CA MET A 146 -6.68 -11.14 -3.61
C MET A 146 -7.12 -10.66 -5.00
N VAL A 147 -6.56 -9.57 -5.51
CA VAL A 147 -6.89 -9.04 -6.84
C VAL A 147 -6.52 -10.04 -7.94
N ARG A 148 -5.34 -10.65 -7.87
CA ARG A 148 -4.91 -11.70 -8.80
C ARG A 148 -5.89 -12.87 -8.79
N PHE A 149 -6.33 -13.29 -7.60
CA PHE A 149 -7.33 -14.35 -7.47
C PHE A 149 -8.66 -13.95 -8.11
N ILE A 150 -9.18 -12.76 -7.81
CA ILE A 150 -10.43 -12.25 -8.41
C ILE A 150 -10.36 -12.28 -9.93
N LYS A 151 -9.24 -11.84 -10.52
CA LYS A 151 -9.04 -11.85 -11.98
C LYS A 151 -8.92 -13.27 -12.53
N ALA A 152 -8.06 -14.10 -11.96
CA ALA A 152 -7.78 -15.45 -12.44
C ALA A 152 -8.99 -16.41 -12.35
N PHE A 153 -9.96 -16.10 -11.49
CA PHE A 153 -11.20 -16.86 -11.34
C PHE A 153 -12.43 -16.14 -11.91
N ASN A 154 -12.24 -15.10 -12.73
CA ASN A 154 -13.29 -14.37 -13.44
C ASN A 154 -14.37 -13.76 -12.52
N LEU A 155 -13.98 -13.34 -11.31
CA LEU A 155 -14.88 -12.79 -10.31
C LEU A 155 -15.04 -11.26 -10.43
N SER A 156 -14.22 -10.60 -11.24
CA SER A 156 -14.26 -9.14 -11.45
C SER A 156 -15.65 -8.65 -11.85
N GLY A 157 -16.32 -9.34 -12.78
CA GLY A 157 -17.66 -8.95 -13.23
C GLY A 157 -18.72 -9.02 -12.13
N ALA A 158 -18.66 -10.04 -11.26
CA ALA A 158 -19.56 -10.16 -10.11
C ALA A 158 -19.33 -9.02 -9.12
N LEU A 159 -18.07 -8.69 -8.82
CA LEU A 159 -17.72 -7.61 -7.91
C LEU A 159 -18.11 -6.22 -8.47
N LEU A 160 -17.94 -5.99 -9.77
CA LEU A 160 -18.34 -4.74 -10.45
C LEU A 160 -19.85 -4.52 -10.38
N ARG A 161 -20.64 -5.56 -10.68
CA ARG A 161 -22.11 -5.53 -10.63
C ARG A 161 -22.69 -5.64 -9.21
N LYS A 162 -21.83 -5.73 -8.18
CA LYS A 162 -22.24 -5.94 -6.78
C LYS A 162 -23.09 -7.21 -6.60
N ASP A 163 -22.83 -8.23 -7.42
CA ASP A 163 -23.41 -9.56 -7.30
C ASP A 163 -22.68 -10.31 -6.19
N TRP A 164 -23.03 -10.00 -4.94
CA TRP A 164 -22.38 -10.56 -3.75
C TRP A 164 -22.60 -12.07 -3.62
N ALA A 165 -23.72 -12.58 -4.10
CA ALA A 165 -24.01 -14.02 -4.10
C ALA A 165 -23.13 -14.75 -5.13
N GLY A 166 -23.06 -14.25 -6.36
CA GLY A 166 -22.18 -14.78 -7.39
C GLY A 166 -20.71 -14.69 -7.01
N PHE A 167 -20.28 -13.54 -6.45
CA PHE A 167 -18.92 -13.34 -5.96
C PHE A 167 -18.58 -14.32 -4.83
N ALA A 168 -19.40 -14.39 -3.77
CA ALA A 168 -19.14 -15.27 -2.63
C ALA A 168 -19.17 -16.76 -3.02
N ARG A 169 -20.05 -17.16 -3.95
CA ARG A 169 -20.04 -18.53 -4.49
C ARG A 169 -18.73 -18.86 -5.20
N GLY A 170 -18.19 -17.92 -5.97
CA GLY A 170 -16.93 -18.10 -6.69
C GLY A 170 -15.69 -17.98 -5.81
N TYR A 171 -15.73 -17.11 -4.79
CA TYR A 171 -14.60 -16.83 -3.90
C TYR A 171 -14.51 -17.82 -2.72
N ASN A 172 -15.64 -18.06 -2.04
CA ASN A 172 -15.71 -18.91 -0.84
C ASN A 172 -16.22 -20.33 -1.14
N GLY A 173 -16.71 -20.58 -2.36
CA GLY A 173 -17.22 -21.87 -2.81
C GLY A 173 -18.74 -22.04 -2.64
N PRO A 174 -19.29 -23.21 -3.06
CA PRO A 174 -20.73 -23.43 -3.12
C PRO A 174 -21.45 -23.36 -1.77
N ALA A 175 -20.74 -23.61 -0.67
CA ALA A 175 -21.27 -23.55 0.70
C ALA A 175 -21.23 -22.13 1.31
N TYR A 176 -21.01 -21.08 0.52
CA TYR A 176 -20.84 -19.71 1.02
C TYR A 176 -22.01 -19.21 1.91
N LYS A 177 -23.24 -19.70 1.66
CA LYS A 177 -24.43 -19.33 2.44
C LYS A 177 -24.36 -19.80 3.89
N THR A 178 -23.65 -20.88 4.19
CA THR A 178 -23.51 -21.40 5.57
C THR A 178 -22.88 -20.37 6.50
N ASN A 179 -21.97 -19.54 5.99
CA ASN A 179 -21.32 -18.47 6.75
C ASN A 179 -21.86 -17.08 6.38
N ALA A 180 -22.94 -17.01 5.58
CA ALA A 180 -23.57 -15.79 5.11
C ALA A 180 -22.57 -14.79 4.48
N TYR A 181 -21.61 -15.29 3.70
CA TYR A 181 -20.55 -14.46 3.09
C TYR A 181 -21.12 -13.34 2.23
N ASP A 182 -22.14 -13.65 1.43
CA ASP A 182 -22.83 -12.71 0.55
C ASP A 182 -23.47 -11.54 1.31
N THR A 183 -24.29 -11.84 2.33
CA THR A 183 -24.99 -10.79 3.09
C THR A 183 -24.02 -9.98 3.95
N LYS A 184 -22.96 -10.61 4.49
CA LYS A 184 -21.89 -9.92 5.20
C LYS A 184 -21.10 -8.98 4.29
N MET A 185 -20.74 -9.43 3.08
CA MET A 185 -20.03 -8.60 2.10
C MET A 185 -20.92 -7.45 1.62
N LYS A 186 -22.21 -7.70 1.36
CA LYS A 186 -23.18 -6.65 1.04
C LYS A 186 -23.26 -5.61 2.15
N ALA A 187 -23.43 -6.04 3.40
CA ALA A 187 -23.55 -5.13 4.55
C ALA A 187 -22.24 -4.35 4.79
N ALA A 188 -21.08 -4.99 4.65
CA ALA A 188 -19.79 -4.32 4.74
C ALA A 188 -19.60 -3.30 3.61
N TYR A 189 -19.96 -3.68 2.38
CA TYR A 189 -19.97 -2.77 1.25
C TYR A 189 -20.87 -1.58 1.52
N GLU A 190 -22.11 -1.76 1.96
CA GLU A 190 -23.01 -0.66 2.25
C GLU A 190 -22.46 0.27 3.34
N ARG A 191 -21.77 -0.25 4.36
CA ARG A 191 -21.08 0.59 5.36
C ARG A 191 -19.98 1.41 4.73
N TYR A 192 -19.11 0.78 3.95
CA TYR A 192 -18.03 1.48 3.25
C TYR A 192 -18.56 2.41 2.16
N ALA A 193 -19.65 2.07 1.50
CA ALA A 193 -20.32 2.80 0.43
C ALA A 193 -21.07 4.03 0.96
N LYS A 194 -21.72 3.92 2.12
CA LYS A 194 -22.35 5.05 2.83
C LYS A 194 -21.29 5.95 3.48
N GLY A 195 -20.20 5.36 3.99
CA GLY A 195 -18.98 6.07 4.37
C GLY A 195 -18.21 6.67 3.20
N THR A 196 -18.47 6.20 1.97
CA THR A 196 -18.12 6.84 0.69
C THR A 196 -19.38 7.43 0.05
N SER A 197 -20.06 8.31 0.78
CA SER A 197 -20.85 9.34 0.12
C SER A 197 -20.01 9.99 -1.00
N PRO A 198 -20.59 10.45 -2.12
CA PRO A 198 -19.84 11.11 -3.19
C PRO A 198 -19.19 12.36 -2.61
N ILE A 199 -17.93 12.27 -2.16
CA ILE A 199 -17.24 13.32 -1.39
C ILE A 199 -18.24 14.21 -0.64
N THR A 200 -19.05 13.65 0.27
CA THR A 200 -19.69 14.55 1.23
C THR A 200 -18.61 14.84 2.25
N PHE A 201 -17.98 16.01 2.06
CA PHE A 201 -17.21 16.65 3.10
C PHE A 201 -18.06 16.62 4.37
N ASN A 202 -17.66 15.79 5.33
CA ASN A 202 -18.09 15.94 6.69
C ASN A 202 -17.47 17.26 7.18
N PRO A 203 -18.23 18.36 7.35
CA PRO A 203 -17.65 19.70 7.52
C PRO A 203 -16.83 19.85 8.80
N SER A 204 -16.89 18.88 9.71
CA SER A 204 -16.12 18.82 10.95
C SER A 204 -15.01 17.75 10.95
N ALA A 205 -14.96 16.84 9.96
CA ALA A 205 -13.89 15.84 9.81
C ALA A 205 -13.02 16.04 8.54
N GLY A 206 -13.34 17.04 7.70
CA GLY A 206 -12.61 17.39 6.47
C GLY A 206 -11.89 18.75 6.51
N MET A 207 -11.66 19.30 7.71
CA MET A 207 -10.95 20.57 7.92
C MET A 207 -9.65 20.29 8.68
N LEU A 208 -8.51 20.38 7.99
CA LEU A 208 -7.21 20.35 8.67
C LEU A 208 -6.88 21.77 9.15
N ARG A 209 -6.47 21.90 10.41
CA ARG A 209 -6.17 23.16 11.09
C ARG A 209 -5.11 22.94 12.15
N LEU A 210 -4.66 24.01 12.79
CA LEU A 210 -3.73 23.96 13.92
C LEU A 210 -4.07 22.82 14.91
N GLY A 211 -3.09 21.95 15.17
CA GLY A 211 -3.22 20.77 16.03
C GLY A 211 -3.60 19.47 15.30
N SER A 212 -3.97 19.53 14.01
CA SER A 212 -4.21 18.33 13.18
C SER A 212 -2.91 17.58 12.95
N LYS A 213 -2.97 16.25 12.78
CA LYS A 213 -1.78 15.42 12.52
C LYS A 213 -2.05 14.34 11.46
N GLY A 214 -0.99 13.80 10.86
CA GLY A 214 -1.02 12.64 9.96
C GLY A 214 -0.92 12.97 8.47
N GLN A 215 -1.21 11.99 7.62
CA GLN A 215 -0.93 12.05 6.18
C GLN A 215 -1.63 13.21 5.44
N GLY A 216 -2.86 13.56 5.84
CA GLY A 216 -3.57 14.69 5.24
C GLY A 216 -2.87 16.03 5.49
N VAL A 217 -2.24 16.18 6.66
CA VAL A 217 -1.42 17.35 6.97
C VAL A 217 -0.17 17.38 6.09
N ARG A 218 0.49 16.23 5.90
CA ARG A 218 1.66 16.12 5.00
C ARG A 218 1.31 16.53 3.57
N GLU A 219 0.15 16.10 3.07
CA GLU A 219 -0.33 16.49 1.73
C GLU A 219 -0.50 18.01 1.61
N VAL A 220 -1.12 18.66 2.61
CA VAL A 220 -1.24 20.13 2.66
C VAL A 220 0.13 20.80 2.71
N GLN A 221 1.05 20.32 3.55
CA GLN A 221 2.40 20.88 3.70
C GLN A 221 3.22 20.79 2.40
N VAL A 222 3.09 19.68 1.66
CA VAL A 222 3.71 19.51 0.34
C VAL A 222 3.11 20.48 -0.68
N LEU A 223 1.79 20.55 -0.78
CA LEU A 223 1.11 21.42 -1.75
C LEU A 223 1.34 22.89 -1.45
N LEU A 224 1.40 23.29 -0.17
CA LEU A 224 1.76 24.65 0.24
C LEU A 224 3.17 25.02 -0.20
N THR A 225 4.14 24.14 0.08
CA THR A 225 5.52 24.33 -0.35
C THR A 225 5.59 24.48 -1.86
N ARG A 226 4.82 23.68 -2.60
CA ARG A 226 4.71 23.80 -4.06
C ARG A 226 4.04 25.06 -4.53
N ALA A 227 3.02 25.52 -3.83
CA ALA A 227 2.32 26.76 -4.11
C ALA A 227 3.20 28.01 -3.84
N GLY A 228 4.40 27.86 -3.28
CA GLY A 228 5.32 28.95 -2.96
C GLY A 228 5.23 29.42 -1.50
N PHE A 229 4.56 28.64 -0.64
CA PHE A 229 4.35 28.90 0.78
C PHE A 229 5.02 27.80 1.62
N PRO A 230 6.36 27.79 1.73
CA PRO A 230 7.09 26.69 2.35
C PRO A 230 6.73 26.50 3.82
N THR A 231 6.66 25.23 4.23
CA THR A 231 6.44 24.80 5.62
C THR A 231 7.10 23.44 5.84
N ALA A 232 7.35 23.06 7.11
CA ALA A 232 7.87 21.74 7.42
C ALA A 232 6.85 20.66 7.01
N VAL A 233 7.32 19.54 6.44
CA VAL A 233 6.47 18.41 6.03
C VAL A 233 6.60 17.25 7.02
N ASP A 234 6.29 17.54 8.27
CA ASP A 234 6.39 16.61 9.41
C ASP A 234 5.06 15.89 9.71
N GLY A 235 3.99 16.27 9.03
CA GLY A 235 2.64 15.76 9.27
C GLY A 235 2.00 16.29 10.53
N ASP A 236 2.58 17.32 11.15
CA ASP A 236 2.03 18.05 12.29
C ASP A 236 1.59 19.44 11.84
N PHE A 237 0.30 19.73 11.98
CA PHE A 237 -0.25 21.03 11.58
C PHE A 237 0.04 22.02 12.70
N GLY A 238 1.29 22.45 12.79
CA GLY A 238 1.79 23.42 13.76
C GLY A 238 1.60 24.87 13.29
N THR A 239 2.13 25.80 14.07
CA THR A 239 2.07 27.24 13.80
C THR A 239 2.72 27.62 12.46
N GLY A 240 3.78 26.91 12.06
CA GLY A 240 4.42 27.08 10.76
C GLY A 240 3.51 26.70 9.58
N THR A 241 2.71 25.64 9.71
CA THR A 241 1.76 25.22 8.67
C THR A 241 0.53 26.14 8.63
N ASP A 242 0.01 26.58 9.79
CA ASP A 242 -1.07 27.57 9.86
C ASP A 242 -0.67 28.90 9.19
N THR A 243 0.53 29.40 9.50
CA THR A 243 1.05 30.65 8.91
C THR A 243 1.19 30.53 7.39
N ALA A 244 1.75 29.43 6.90
CA ALA A 244 1.88 29.17 5.46
C ALA A 244 0.52 29.07 4.77
N LEU A 245 -0.46 28.40 5.41
CA LEU A 245 -1.79 28.23 4.86
C LEU A 245 -2.55 29.56 4.76
N ARG A 246 -2.50 30.41 5.79
CA ARG A 246 -3.16 31.74 5.75
C ARG A 246 -2.59 32.63 4.65
N ARG A 247 -1.27 32.58 4.44
CA ARG A 247 -0.61 33.31 3.34
C ARG A 247 -1.06 32.78 1.98
N PHE A 248 -1.13 31.46 1.82
CA PHE A 248 -1.66 30.83 0.63
C PHE A 248 -3.12 31.25 0.36
N GLN A 249 -3.97 31.20 1.39
CA GLN A 249 -5.38 31.59 1.29
C GLN A 249 -5.52 33.06 0.87
N GLY A 250 -4.81 33.97 1.53
CA GLY A 250 -4.82 35.40 1.19
C GLY A 250 -4.33 35.67 -0.25
N ALA A 251 -3.26 34.99 -0.68
CA ALA A 251 -2.73 35.12 -2.04
C ALA A 251 -3.65 34.55 -3.14
N ASN A 252 -4.59 33.68 -2.78
CA ASN A 252 -5.53 33.04 -3.71
C ASN A 252 -6.98 33.51 -3.52
N SER A 253 -7.18 34.67 -2.87
CA SER A 253 -8.51 35.27 -2.63
C SER A 253 -9.47 34.34 -1.87
N LEU A 254 -8.94 33.49 -1.00
CA LEU A 254 -9.70 32.67 -0.07
C LEU A 254 -9.75 33.35 1.31
N THR A 255 -10.73 33.00 2.13
CA THR A 255 -10.75 33.40 3.55
C THR A 255 -9.50 32.86 4.25
N ALA A 256 -8.65 33.75 4.78
CA ALA A 256 -7.41 33.39 5.47
C ALA A 256 -7.66 32.93 6.92
N ASP A 257 -8.52 31.93 7.08
CA ASP A 257 -8.96 31.37 8.37
C ASP A 257 -8.00 30.32 8.96
N GLY A 258 -6.96 29.92 8.23
CA GLY A 258 -5.99 28.90 8.65
C GLY A 258 -6.56 27.49 8.65
N VAL A 259 -7.68 27.27 7.95
CA VAL A 259 -8.36 25.99 7.84
C VAL A 259 -8.27 25.47 6.41
N ALA A 260 -7.66 24.30 6.24
CA ALA A 260 -7.67 23.57 4.97
C ALA A 260 -9.01 22.85 4.80
N GLY A 261 -10.05 23.63 4.55
CA GLY A 261 -11.38 23.16 4.16
C GLY A 261 -11.48 22.86 2.65
N PRO A 262 -12.68 22.51 2.15
CA PRO A 262 -12.91 22.12 0.76
C PRO A 262 -12.33 23.08 -0.27
N GLU A 263 -12.57 24.39 -0.12
CA GLU A 263 -12.11 25.41 -1.05
C GLU A 263 -10.60 25.57 -1.06
N THR A 264 -9.99 25.58 0.13
CA THR A 264 -8.53 25.61 0.30
C THR A 264 -7.88 24.38 -0.33
N MET A 265 -8.43 23.18 -0.10
CA MET A 265 -7.91 21.94 -0.68
C MET A 265 -8.08 21.88 -2.20
N ARG A 266 -9.21 22.35 -2.73
CA ARG A 266 -9.45 22.46 -4.18
C ARG A 266 -8.38 23.32 -4.84
N LYS A 267 -8.07 24.48 -4.23
CA LYS A 267 -7.04 25.38 -4.72
C LYS A 267 -5.63 24.80 -4.61
N LEU A 268 -5.31 24.13 -3.49
CA LEU A 268 -4.00 23.48 -3.31
C LEU A 268 -3.73 22.39 -4.35
N LYS A 269 -4.77 21.65 -4.77
CA LYS A 269 -4.63 20.58 -5.78
C LYS A 269 -4.31 21.07 -7.19
N GLU A 270 -4.56 22.35 -7.51
CA GLU A 270 -4.07 22.95 -8.77
C GLU A 270 -2.53 22.98 -8.83
N PHE A 271 -1.88 22.86 -7.67
CA PHE A 271 -0.43 22.73 -7.56
C PHE A 271 0.02 21.27 -7.47
N GLN A 272 -0.81 20.28 -7.79
CA GLN A 272 -0.37 18.90 -7.91
C GLN A 272 0.43 18.69 -9.21
N ALA A 273 1.34 17.72 -9.25
CA ALA A 273 2.09 17.43 -10.49
C ALA A 273 1.19 16.70 -11.45
N SER A 274 1.19 17.15 -12.71
CA SER A 274 0.59 16.39 -13.78
C SER A 274 1.50 15.19 -14.13
N PRO A 275 0.93 14.05 -14.53
CA PRO A 275 1.70 12.90 -15.02
C PRO A 275 2.58 13.21 -16.25
N GLU A 276 2.27 14.28 -16.98
CA GLU A 276 2.98 14.71 -18.19
C GLU A 276 4.17 15.64 -17.89
N GLU A 277 4.28 16.19 -16.69
CA GLU A 277 5.47 16.93 -16.25
C GLU A 277 6.67 15.95 -16.24
N LYS A 278 7.75 16.27 -16.97
CA LYS A 278 9.03 15.53 -16.98
C LYS A 278 10.06 16.20 -16.05
N PRO A 279 9.96 16.06 -14.72
CA PRO A 279 11.02 16.54 -13.84
C PRO A 279 12.32 15.77 -14.14
N GLY A 280 13.40 16.49 -14.46
CA GLY A 280 14.73 15.91 -14.68
C GLY A 280 15.24 15.83 -16.13
N ALA A 281 14.69 16.59 -17.09
CA ALA A 281 15.12 16.53 -18.50
C ALA A 281 16.53 17.11 -18.82
N LEU A 282 17.26 17.67 -17.85
CA LEU A 282 18.64 18.11 -18.04
C LEU A 282 19.64 17.19 -17.29
N PRO A 283 20.82 16.90 -17.85
CA PRO A 283 21.87 16.20 -17.14
C PRO A 283 22.35 17.00 -15.92
N VAL A 284 22.45 16.34 -14.76
CA VAL A 284 22.89 16.93 -13.47
C VAL A 284 24.27 17.63 -13.61
N SER A 285 25.10 17.19 -14.55
CA SER A 285 26.42 17.75 -14.85
C SER A 285 26.41 19.14 -15.51
N GLN A 286 25.26 19.62 -16.00
CA GLN A 286 25.14 20.92 -16.66
C GLN A 286 24.62 22.03 -15.73
N VAL A 287 24.43 21.73 -14.45
CA VAL A 287 23.97 22.69 -13.44
C VAL A 287 25.19 23.45 -12.89
N PRO A 288 25.27 24.79 -13.06
CA PRO A 288 26.44 25.59 -12.67
C PRO A 288 26.86 25.41 -11.20
N GLU A 289 25.89 25.30 -10.29
CA GLU A 289 26.13 25.18 -8.85
C GLU A 289 26.70 23.80 -8.46
N VAL A 290 26.38 22.74 -9.22
CA VAL A 290 26.96 21.38 -9.05
C VAL A 290 28.41 21.37 -9.56
N LYS A 291 28.69 22.10 -10.63
CA LYS A 291 30.04 22.27 -11.20
C LYS A 291 30.99 23.00 -10.25
N ASP A 292 30.45 23.86 -9.39
CA ASP A 292 31.22 24.62 -8.39
C ASP A 292 31.36 23.87 -7.06
N ALA A 293 30.35 23.12 -6.62
CA ALA A 293 30.43 22.26 -5.44
C ALA A 293 31.40 21.07 -5.62
N ALA A 294 31.52 20.54 -6.85
CA ALA A 294 32.44 19.44 -7.16
C ALA A 294 33.94 19.81 -7.07
N LYS A 295 34.26 21.12 -7.04
CA LYS A 295 35.65 21.60 -6.97
C LYS A 295 36.21 21.68 -5.55
N SER A 296 35.38 21.62 -4.51
CA SER A 296 35.77 22.13 -3.18
C SER A 296 35.99 21.09 -2.07
N LEU A 297 35.80 19.79 -2.27
CA LEU A 297 35.91 18.83 -1.14
C LEU A 297 36.65 17.53 -1.47
N ALA A 298 37.70 17.28 -0.67
CA ALA A 298 38.49 16.06 -0.63
C ALA A 298 37.73 14.91 0.07
N PRO A 299 38.01 13.64 -0.29
CA PRO A 299 37.11 12.52 -0.03
C PRO A 299 37.34 11.87 1.34
N LEU A 300 36.33 11.11 1.79
CA LEU A 300 36.41 10.00 2.76
C LEU A 300 35.78 10.16 4.17
N ALA A 301 34.69 10.93 4.33
CA ALA A 301 33.88 10.88 5.56
C ALA A 301 32.36 10.72 5.35
N LEU A 302 31.90 10.47 4.11
CA LEU A 302 30.47 10.57 3.77
C LEU A 302 29.86 9.28 3.19
N VAL A 303 30.24 8.10 3.69
CA VAL A 303 29.68 6.83 3.18
C VAL A 303 28.53 6.31 4.05
N THR A 304 28.44 6.71 5.32
CA THR A 304 27.46 6.15 6.26
C THR A 304 26.25 7.04 6.53
N ALA A 305 26.39 8.38 6.43
CA ALA A 305 25.29 9.31 6.70
C ALA A 305 24.27 9.44 5.54
N ALA A 306 24.64 9.01 4.33
CA ALA A 306 23.82 9.19 3.12
C ALA A 306 22.81 8.06 2.88
N ARG A 307 22.87 6.95 3.63
CA ARG A 307 22.00 5.79 3.36
C ARG A 307 20.59 5.95 3.92
N ASP A 308 20.45 6.63 5.06
CA ASP A 308 19.17 6.73 5.77
C ASP A 308 18.34 7.95 5.33
N GLN A 309 18.99 9.03 4.86
CA GLN A 309 18.28 10.20 4.32
C GLN A 309 17.68 9.98 2.93
N ILE A 310 18.17 9.00 2.15
CA ILE A 310 17.69 8.73 0.79
C ILE A 310 16.37 7.94 0.78
N ALA A 311 16.10 7.13 1.82
CA ALA A 311 14.80 6.47 1.97
C ALA A 311 13.67 7.46 2.33
N GLU A 312 13.99 8.47 3.15
CA GLU A 312 13.04 9.52 3.55
C GLU A 312 12.78 10.52 2.40
N MET A 313 13.79 10.84 1.59
CA MET A 313 13.65 11.69 0.39
C MET A 313 12.97 10.97 -0.79
N ALA A 314 13.09 9.65 -0.92
CA ALA A 314 12.34 8.89 -1.93
C ALA A 314 10.83 8.86 -1.62
N ALA A 315 10.46 8.87 -0.34
CA ALA A 315 9.06 9.06 0.09
C ALA A 315 8.57 10.52 -0.09
N TYR A 316 9.49 11.47 -0.22
CA TYR A 316 9.21 12.91 -0.31
C TYR A 316 8.82 13.40 -1.71
N VAL A 317 9.16 12.67 -2.79
CA VAL A 317 9.15 13.28 -4.15
C VAL A 317 8.01 12.85 -5.09
N THR A 318 7.33 11.70 -4.97
CA THR A 318 6.37 11.32 -6.03
C THR A 318 5.06 10.70 -5.54
N GLY A 319 4.03 11.52 -5.42
CA GLY A 319 2.64 11.07 -5.55
C GLY A 319 2.27 10.70 -7.00
N ILE A 320 3.11 9.93 -7.71
CA ILE A 320 2.92 9.45 -9.11
C ILE A 320 3.45 8.00 -9.21
N ASN A 321 2.98 7.25 -10.22
CA ASN A 321 3.09 5.79 -10.42
C ASN A 321 4.48 5.14 -10.19
N THR A 322 4.45 3.82 -9.93
CA THR A 322 5.58 2.95 -9.59
C THR A 322 6.60 2.72 -10.71
N GLU A 323 6.24 2.93 -11.98
CA GLU A 323 7.10 2.67 -13.14
C GLU A 323 8.10 3.83 -13.37
N THR A 324 7.65 5.07 -13.15
CA THR A 324 8.51 6.27 -13.16
C THR A 324 9.43 6.31 -11.93
N ALA A 325 8.93 5.89 -10.77
CA ALA A 325 9.72 5.80 -9.53
C ALA A 325 10.89 4.82 -9.67
N ASN A 326 10.67 3.67 -10.32
CA ASN A 326 11.72 2.70 -10.61
C ASN A 326 12.77 3.24 -11.61
N THR A 327 12.34 4.06 -12.58
CA THR A 327 13.25 4.68 -13.56
C THR A 327 14.16 5.74 -12.91
N VAL A 328 13.61 6.55 -11.99
CA VAL A 328 14.37 7.53 -11.20
C VAL A 328 15.28 6.85 -10.19
N ALA A 329 14.81 5.82 -9.49
CA ALA A 329 15.61 5.04 -8.54
C ALA A 329 16.80 4.34 -9.22
N ASN A 330 16.60 3.75 -10.40
CA ASN A 330 17.67 3.12 -11.17
C ASN A 330 18.68 4.14 -11.72
N SER A 331 18.24 5.38 -12.00
CA SER A 331 19.12 6.48 -12.41
C SER A 331 19.93 7.03 -11.22
N MET A 332 19.39 6.98 -10.00
CA MET A 332 20.05 7.43 -8.77
C MET A 332 21.04 6.42 -8.20
N LEU A 333 20.81 5.12 -8.41
CA LEU A 333 21.71 4.03 -7.97
C LEU A 333 23.06 4.02 -8.71
N ALA A 334 23.16 4.66 -9.87
CA ALA A 334 24.37 4.66 -10.70
C ALA A 334 25.43 5.70 -10.29
N VAL A 335 25.13 6.66 -9.41
CA VAL A 335 26.07 7.74 -9.03
C VAL A 335 26.04 7.98 -7.53
N SER A 336 26.62 7.06 -6.77
CA SER A 336 26.79 7.18 -5.32
C SER A 336 28.07 7.96 -4.97
N GLY A 337 27.92 9.25 -4.68
CA GLY A 337 29.00 10.06 -4.09
C GLY A 337 28.70 11.56 -4.07
N ALA A 338 28.75 12.18 -2.88
CA ALA A 338 28.78 13.63 -2.59
C ALA A 338 27.67 14.58 -3.14
N ILE A 339 26.76 14.13 -4.00
CA ILE A 339 25.86 15.00 -4.79
C ILE A 339 24.45 15.20 -4.15
N GLY A 340 24.26 14.87 -2.86
CA GLY A 340 22.95 14.93 -2.19
C GLY A 340 22.33 16.33 -2.11
N THR A 341 23.13 17.35 -1.79
CA THR A 341 22.64 18.74 -1.64
C THR A 341 22.39 19.42 -3.00
N GLY A 342 23.22 19.10 -4.00
CA GLY A 342 23.07 19.59 -5.37
C GLY A 342 21.80 19.08 -6.04
N LEU A 343 21.40 17.83 -5.75
CA LEU A 343 20.16 17.23 -6.25
C LEU A 343 18.90 17.84 -5.63
N ALA A 344 18.95 18.24 -4.35
CA ALA A 344 17.83 18.93 -3.70
C ALA A 344 17.63 20.33 -4.28
N ILE A 345 18.71 21.08 -4.51
CA ILE A 345 18.66 22.40 -5.17
C ILE A 345 18.23 22.26 -6.64
N TYR A 346 18.70 21.23 -7.36
CA TYR A 346 18.30 20.93 -8.73
C TYR A 346 16.82 20.55 -8.84
N ALA A 347 16.30 19.75 -7.90
CA ALA A 347 14.88 19.43 -7.82
C ALA A 347 14.04 20.69 -7.56
N ILE A 348 14.46 21.58 -6.64
CA ILE A 348 13.78 22.84 -6.34
C ILE A 348 13.82 23.80 -7.55
N TYR A 349 14.97 23.90 -8.24
CA TYR A 349 15.16 24.77 -9.40
C TYR A 349 14.39 24.29 -10.64
N GLY A 350 14.47 23.00 -10.96
CA GLY A 350 13.71 22.38 -12.07
C GLY A 350 12.20 22.44 -11.83
N TRP A 351 11.77 22.31 -10.59
CA TRP A 351 10.38 22.42 -10.17
C TRP A 351 9.85 23.86 -10.22
N TRP A 352 10.66 24.85 -9.83
CA TRP A 352 10.32 26.28 -9.95
C TRP A 352 10.18 26.74 -11.41
N LYS A 353 11.03 26.24 -12.32
CA LYS A 353 10.98 26.59 -13.76
C LYS A 353 9.78 25.98 -14.49
N SER A 354 9.32 24.78 -14.08
CA SER A 354 8.15 24.13 -14.69
C SER A 354 6.84 24.92 -14.50
N LYS A 355 6.74 25.73 -13.43
CA LYS A 355 5.61 26.65 -13.20
C LYS A 355 5.60 27.90 -14.10
N ARG A 356 6.69 28.21 -14.80
CA ARG A 356 6.84 29.46 -15.58
C ARG A 356 6.83 29.27 -17.10
N THR A 357 6.76 28.04 -17.61
CA THR A 357 6.74 27.78 -19.05
C THR A 357 5.34 27.41 -19.52
N VAL A 358 4.44 28.40 -19.41
CA VAL A 358 3.36 28.63 -20.38
C VAL A 358 3.53 30.07 -20.83
N GLU A 359 4.63 30.37 -21.52
CA GLU A 359 4.76 31.49 -22.45
C GLU A 359 6.12 31.42 -23.18
N GLN A 360 6.00 31.26 -24.51
CA GLN A 360 6.97 31.57 -25.57
C GLN A 360 8.32 30.81 -25.62
N ALA A 361 8.36 29.80 -26.50
CA ALA A 361 9.25 29.75 -27.67
C ALA A 361 8.67 28.76 -28.70
#